data_AF-A0A1C6EU87-F1
#
_entry.id   AF-A0A1C6EU87-F1
#
_cell.length_a   1.000
_cell.length_b   1.000
_cell.length_c   1.000
_cell.angle_alpha   90.00
_cell.angle_beta   90.00
_cell.angle_gamma   90.00
#
_symmetry.space_group_name_H-M   'P 1'
#
loop_
_entity.id
_entity.type
_entity.pdbx_description
1 polymer ?
#
loop_
_entity_poly.entity_id
_entity_poly.type
_entity_poly.pdbx_seq_one_letter_code
_entity_poly.pdbx_strand_id
1 'polypeptide(L)'
;MGRTSSIVKDRYNAKAYDEIKVRVDKGHKVEIQAHAAALGESLNGFIGRAIDEAMERDGSGNPAKAHGVVQDSVGVSLVPDTLETAQKAAEATGETLEQFMERAVVTQTERDHNSLRLGINPAAGGKLEKEA
;
A
#
# COMPACT_ATOMS: atom_id res chain seq x y z
N MET A 1 49.43 24.52 6.88
CA MET A 1 48.61 23.44 6.27
C MET A 1 47.79 24.06 5.14
N GLY A 2 47.91 23.53 3.92
CA GLY A 2 47.64 24.26 2.67
C GLY A 2 46.17 24.32 2.24
N ARG A 3 45.72 25.55 1.91
CA ARG A 3 44.38 25.89 1.37
C ARG A 3 44.05 25.17 0.05
N THR A 4 45.05 24.71 -0.70
CA THR A 4 44.89 24.02 -1.99
C THR A 4 44.21 22.66 -1.85
N SER A 5 44.43 21.95 -0.73
CA SER A 5 43.91 20.60 -0.55
C SER A 5 42.39 20.55 -0.30
N SER A 6 41.81 21.58 0.32
CA SER A 6 40.35 21.71 0.48
C SER A 6 39.68 21.97 -0.86
N ILE A 7 40.19 22.96 -1.62
CA ILE A 7 39.60 23.38 -2.90
C ILE A 7 39.51 22.22 -3.90
N VAL A 8 40.52 21.34 -3.93
CA VAL A 8 40.52 20.18 -4.83
C VAL A 8 39.48 19.13 -4.39
N LYS A 9 39.35 18.88 -3.09
CA LYS A 9 38.34 17.96 -2.53
C LYS A 9 36.93 18.49 -2.75
N ASP A 10 36.71 19.77 -2.50
CA ASP A 10 35.43 20.44 -2.72
C ASP A 10 35.01 20.36 -4.20
N ARG A 11 35.97 20.53 -5.11
CA ARG A 11 35.74 20.41 -6.57
C ARG A 11 35.41 18.97 -7.00
N TYR A 12 36.01 17.98 -6.36
CA TYR A 12 35.69 16.56 -6.61
C TYR A 12 34.30 16.21 -6.06
N ASN A 13 34.02 16.58 -4.82
CA ASN A 13 32.75 16.32 -4.16
C ASN A 13 31.59 16.93 -4.95
N ALA A 14 31.71 18.19 -5.35
CA ALA A 14 30.69 18.88 -6.15
C ALA A 14 30.48 18.28 -7.55
N LYS A 15 31.44 17.51 -8.07
CA LYS A 15 31.29 16.83 -9.37
C LYS A 15 30.67 15.44 -9.23
N ALA A 16 30.93 14.76 -8.12
CA ALA A 16 30.57 13.35 -7.93
C ALA A 16 29.30 13.15 -7.09
N TYR A 17 28.93 14.14 -6.27
CA TYR A 17 27.85 14.00 -5.30
C TYR A 17 26.98 15.26 -5.25
N ASP A 18 25.67 15.04 -5.16
CA ASP A 18 24.72 16.07 -4.78
C ASP A 18 24.55 16.05 -3.25
N GLU A 19 24.76 17.20 -2.60
CA GLU A 19 24.67 17.33 -1.14
C GLU A 19 23.29 17.86 -0.71
N ILE A 20 22.63 17.15 0.21
CA ILE A 20 21.33 17.56 0.78
C ILE A 20 21.52 17.96 2.24
N LYS A 21 21.20 19.22 2.58
CA LYS A 21 21.22 19.72 3.96
C LYS A 21 19.83 19.61 4.59
N VAL A 22 19.66 18.65 5.48
CA VAL A 22 18.41 18.45 6.23
C VAL A 22 18.56 18.99 7.65
N ARG A 23 17.56 19.77 8.10
CA ARG A 23 17.45 20.21 9.50
C ARG A 23 16.36 19.39 10.17
N VAL A 24 16.71 18.76 11.29
CA VAL A 24 15.78 18.02 12.15
C VAL A 24 15.80 18.64 13.54
N ASP A 25 14.68 18.54 14.25
CA ASP A 25 14.57 19.02 15.61
C ASP A 25 15.58 18.31 16.53
N LYS A 26 15.93 18.99 17.64
CA LYS A 26 16.82 18.42 18.64
C LYS A 26 16.18 17.17 19.24
N GLY A 27 16.96 16.09 19.37
CA GLY A 27 16.49 14.79 19.84
C GLY A 27 16.13 13.84 18.68
N HIS A 28 15.45 14.35 17.65
CA HIS A 28 14.94 13.52 16.56
C HIS A 28 16.04 12.85 15.73
N LYS A 29 17.22 13.48 15.62
CA LYS A 29 18.40 12.84 14.99
C LYS A 29 18.80 11.53 15.69
N VAL A 30 18.68 11.47 17.02
CA VAL A 30 19.05 10.28 17.81
C VAL A 30 18.07 9.15 17.54
N GLU A 31 16.78 9.46 17.41
CA GLU A 31 15.73 8.50 17.07
C GLU A 31 15.97 7.90 15.68
N ILE A 32 16.24 8.74 14.68
CA ILE A 32 16.56 8.30 13.31
C ILE A 32 17.83 7.43 13.31
N GLN A 33 18.85 7.81 14.07
CA GLN A 33 20.09 7.03 14.18
C GLN A 33 19.86 5.67 14.87
N ALA A 34 19.04 5.62 15.91
CA ALA A 34 18.69 4.38 16.59
C ALA A 34 17.90 3.45 15.67
N HIS A 35 16.98 3.99 14.86
CA HIS A 35 16.22 3.23 13.88
C HIS A 35 17.14 2.62 12.81
N ALA A 36 18.03 3.43 12.23
CA ALA A 36 19.02 2.94 11.27
C ALA A 36 19.94 1.86 11.88
N ALA A 37 20.41 2.06 13.12
CA ALA A 37 21.26 1.09 13.81
C ALA A 37 20.54 -0.23 14.09
N ALA A 38 19.24 -0.20 14.42
CA ALA A 38 18.44 -1.40 14.63
C ALA A 38 18.30 -2.23 13.34
N LEU A 39 18.32 -1.58 12.19
CA LEU A 39 18.29 -2.21 10.87
C LEU A 39 19.69 -2.56 10.34
N GLY A 40 20.75 -2.28 11.11
CA GLY A 40 22.14 -2.54 10.71
C GLY A 40 22.65 -1.62 9.60
N GLU A 41 21.97 -0.49 9.34
CA GLU A 41 22.32 0.45 8.28
C GLU A 41 22.90 1.76 8.84
N SER A 42 23.62 2.49 7.99
CA SER A 42 24.12 3.83 8.36
C SER A 42 23.00 4.86 8.30
N LEU A 43 23.11 5.95 9.07
CA LEU A 43 22.14 7.05 9.04
C LEU A 43 21.92 7.60 7.62
N ASN A 44 22.98 7.77 6.84
CA ASN A 44 22.88 8.24 5.46
C ASN A 44 22.26 7.19 4.53
N GLY A 45 22.57 5.91 4.75
CA GLY A 45 21.96 4.80 4.01
C GLY A 45 20.45 4.72 4.25
N PHE A 46 20.02 4.83 5.51
CA PHE A 46 18.61 4.89 5.88
C PHE A 46 17.89 6.05 5.21
N ILE A 47 18.48 7.25 5.25
CA ILE A 47 17.87 8.44 4.63
C ILE A 47 17.73 8.25 3.12
N GLY A 48 18.75 7.71 2.44
CA GLY A 48 18.69 7.42 1.01
C GLY A 48 17.57 6.42 0.69
N ARG A 49 17.56 5.28 1.38
CA ARG A 49 16.54 4.24 1.24
C ARG A 49 15.13 4.78 1.48
N ALA A 50 14.92 5.56 2.54
CA ALA A 50 13.63 6.13 2.86
C ALA A 50 13.13 7.13 1.79
N ILE A 51 14.05 7.88 1.16
CA ILE A 51 13.71 8.78 0.04
C ILE A 51 13.34 7.94 -1.19
N ASP A 52 14.12 6.93 -1.54
CA ASP A 52 13.85 6.07 -2.69
C ASP A 52 12.50 5.34 -2.53
N GLU A 53 12.24 4.73 -1.37
CA GLU A 53 10.96 4.08 -1.06
C GLU A 53 9.78 5.07 -1.12
N ALA A 54 9.96 6.29 -0.64
CA ALA A 54 8.93 7.33 -0.74
C ALA A 54 8.68 7.75 -2.19
N MET A 55 9.74 7.97 -2.98
CA MET A 55 9.63 8.29 -4.41
C MET A 55 9.03 7.15 -5.21
N GLU A 56 9.34 5.90 -4.89
CA GLU A 56 8.74 4.73 -5.51
C GLU A 56 7.26 4.62 -5.16
N ARG A 57 6.87 4.80 -3.89
CA ARG A 57 5.46 4.82 -3.48
C ARG A 57 4.68 5.94 -4.16
N ASP A 58 5.27 7.13 -4.27
CA ASP A 58 4.64 8.30 -4.88
C ASP A 58 4.68 8.24 -6.43
N GLY A 59 5.67 7.57 -7.01
CA GLY A 59 5.87 7.41 -8.46
C GLY A 59 5.11 6.22 -9.05
N SER A 60 4.96 5.13 -8.29
CA SER A 60 4.03 4.03 -8.58
C SER A 60 2.56 4.42 -8.32
N GLY A 61 2.34 5.59 -7.71
CA GLY A 61 1.05 6.23 -7.51
C GLY A 61 1.02 7.67 -8.03
N ASN A 62 1.07 7.86 -9.35
CA ASN A 62 0.87 9.15 -10.04
C ASN A 62 -0.17 10.05 -9.31
N PRO A 63 0.16 11.28 -8.85
CA PRO A 63 -0.70 12.07 -7.98
C PRO A 63 -1.82 12.86 -8.71
N ALA A 64 -2.22 12.45 -9.92
CA ALA A 64 -3.36 13.05 -10.60
C ALA A 64 -4.01 12.10 -11.61
N LYS A 65 -5.18 11.56 -11.23
CA LYS A 65 -6.17 10.87 -12.07
C LYS A 65 -5.70 9.61 -12.80
N ALA A 66 -5.79 8.47 -12.13
CA ALA A 66 -6.56 7.32 -12.61
C ALA A 66 -6.50 6.16 -11.61
N HIS A 67 -7.31 6.19 -10.56
CA HIS A 67 -8.21 5.08 -10.22
C HIS A 67 -9.08 5.51 -9.05
N GLY A 68 -10.39 5.41 -9.21
CA GLY A 68 -11.25 5.27 -8.05
C GLY A 68 -10.89 3.94 -7.39
N VAL A 69 -9.96 3.97 -6.45
CA VAL A 69 -9.85 2.92 -5.44
C VAL A 69 -10.06 3.62 -4.11
N VAL A 70 -11.32 3.55 -3.71
CA VAL A 70 -11.73 3.53 -2.33
C VAL A 70 -10.89 2.51 -1.56
N GLN A 71 -9.75 2.95 -1.02
CA GLN A 71 -9.05 2.27 0.06
C GLN A 71 -8.69 3.32 1.11
N ASP A 72 -9.69 3.72 1.88
CA ASP A 72 -9.54 4.02 3.32
C ASP A 72 -10.92 4.26 3.96
N SER A 73 -11.74 3.22 4.14
CA SER A 73 -12.89 3.28 5.09
C SER A 73 -13.74 2.00 5.25
N VAL A 74 -13.26 0.79 4.95
CA VAL A 74 -13.92 -0.41 5.51
C VAL A 74 -12.88 -1.47 5.84
N GLY A 75 -12.45 -1.52 7.09
CA GLY A 75 -11.68 -2.64 7.63
C GLY A 75 -12.52 -3.91 7.68
N VAL A 76 -12.67 -4.60 6.55
CA VAL A 76 -13.12 -5.99 6.52
C VAL A 76 -11.86 -6.84 6.64
N SER A 77 -11.58 -7.36 7.84
CA SER A 77 -10.62 -8.46 7.98
C SER A 77 -11.24 -9.69 7.31
N LEU A 78 -10.89 -9.91 6.04
CA LEU A 78 -11.14 -11.17 5.37
C LEU A 78 -10.31 -12.23 6.08
N VAL A 79 -10.95 -13.30 6.55
CA VAL A 79 -10.26 -14.45 7.14
C VAL A 79 -9.31 -15.02 6.08
N PRO A 80 -8.05 -15.37 6.40
CA PRO A 80 -7.07 -15.81 5.40
C PRO A 80 -7.57 -16.95 4.49
N ASP A 81 -8.37 -17.87 5.03
CA ASP A 81 -8.99 -18.97 4.25
C ASP A 81 -9.90 -18.46 3.10
N THR A 82 -10.51 -17.28 3.26
CA THR A 82 -11.39 -16.69 2.24
C THR A 82 -10.61 -16.16 1.04
N LEU A 83 -9.41 -15.62 1.27
CA LEU A 83 -8.52 -15.15 0.20
C LEU A 83 -7.97 -16.32 -0.61
N GLU A 84 -7.57 -17.40 0.07
CA GLU A 84 -7.12 -18.63 -0.59
C GLU A 84 -8.25 -19.23 -1.45
N THR A 85 -9.48 -19.25 -0.91
CA THR A 85 -10.65 -19.74 -1.65
C THR A 85 -10.94 -18.88 -2.89
N ALA A 86 -10.88 -17.55 -2.75
CA ALA A 86 -11.09 -16.63 -3.87
C ALA A 86 -10.01 -16.80 -4.94
N GLN A 87 -8.75 -16.96 -4.54
CA GLN A 87 -7.64 -17.20 -5.47
C GLN A 87 -7.83 -18.50 -6.25
N LYS A 88 -8.12 -19.61 -5.56
CA LYS A 88 -8.35 -20.90 -6.22
C LYS A 88 -9.53 -20.88 -7.19
N ALA A 89 -10.58 -20.13 -6.85
CA ALA A 89 -11.74 -19.96 -7.72
C ALA A 89 -11.42 -19.10 -8.96
N ALA A 90 -10.60 -18.06 -8.80
CA ALA A 90 -10.12 -17.24 -9.91
C ALA A 90 -9.22 -18.06 -10.86
N GLU A 91 -8.30 -18.85 -10.31
CA GLU A 91 -7.42 -19.75 -11.09
C GLU A 91 -8.24 -20.80 -11.86
N ALA A 92 -9.30 -21.34 -11.28
CA ALA A 92 -10.18 -22.31 -11.94
C ALA A 92 -10.95 -21.72 -13.13
N THR A 93 -11.26 -20.42 -13.11
CA THR A 93 -11.92 -19.72 -14.23
C THR A 93 -10.93 -19.06 -15.19
N GLY A 94 -9.63 -19.06 -14.87
CA GLY A 94 -8.58 -18.40 -15.65
C GLY A 94 -8.65 -16.87 -15.59
N GLU A 95 -9.25 -16.31 -14.54
CA GLU A 95 -9.39 -14.87 -14.32
C GLU A 95 -8.42 -14.39 -13.22
N THR A 96 -8.17 -13.08 -13.13
CA THR A 96 -7.41 -12.52 -12.01
C THR A 96 -8.25 -12.51 -10.73
N LEU A 97 -7.59 -12.46 -9.56
CA LEU A 97 -8.28 -12.37 -8.27
C LEU A 97 -9.21 -11.15 -8.21
N GLU A 98 -8.77 -10.01 -8.74
CA GLU A 98 -9.55 -8.78 -8.81
C GLU A 98 -10.83 -8.96 -9.66
N GLN A 99 -10.69 -9.52 -10.87
CA GLN A 99 -11.82 -9.80 -11.76
C GLN A 99 -12.81 -10.78 -11.13
N PHE A 100 -12.31 -11.80 -10.44
CA PHE A 100 -13.15 -12.75 -9.71
C PHE A 100 -13.92 -12.06 -8.59
N MET A 101 -13.29 -11.20 -7.80
CA MET A 101 -13.95 -10.47 -6.71
C MET A 101 -15.03 -9.53 -7.23
N GLU A 102 -14.77 -8.78 -8.31
CA GLU A 102 -15.77 -7.95 -8.98
C GLU A 102 -16.97 -8.78 -9.44
N ARG A 103 -16.71 -9.87 -10.16
CA ARG A 103 -17.77 -10.75 -10.67
C ARG A 103 -18.54 -11.42 -9.54
N ALA A 104 -17.88 -11.84 -8.47
CA ALA A 104 -18.49 -12.48 -7.31
C ALA A 104 -19.47 -11.54 -6.61
N VAL A 105 -19.12 -10.26 -6.44
CA VAL A 105 -19.99 -9.24 -5.82
C VAL A 105 -21.23 -8.99 -6.67
N VAL A 106 -21.07 -8.81 -7.99
CA VAL A 106 -22.21 -8.62 -8.90
C VAL A 106 -23.13 -9.84 -8.88
N THR A 107 -22.56 -11.03 -9.00
CA THR A 107 -23.32 -12.30 -8.98
C THR A 107 -24.05 -12.50 -7.66
N GLN A 108 -23.42 -12.19 -6.53
CA GLN A 108 -24.06 -12.29 -5.22
C GLN A 108 -25.20 -11.29 -5.09
N THR A 109 -25.03 -10.06 -5.57
CA THR A 109 -26.08 -9.03 -5.56
C THR A 109 -27.31 -9.47 -6.36
N GLU A 110 -27.09 -10.03 -7.56
CA GLU A 110 -28.18 -10.54 -8.40
C GLU A 110 -28.89 -11.73 -7.75
N ARG A 111 -28.12 -12.66 -7.17
CA ARG A 111 -28.67 -13.80 -6.41
C ARG A 111 -29.53 -13.32 -5.25
N ASP A 112 -29.04 -12.34 -4.51
CA ASP A 112 -29.71 -11.82 -3.33
C ASP A 112 -31.01 -11.11 -3.72
N HIS A 113 -30.96 -10.31 -4.78
CA HIS A 113 -32.13 -9.64 -5.32
C HIS A 113 -33.21 -10.63 -5.79
N ASN A 114 -32.80 -11.73 -6.42
CA ASN A 114 -33.73 -12.79 -6.80
C ASN A 114 -34.32 -13.52 -5.59
N SER A 115 -33.53 -13.81 -4.55
CA SER A 115 -34.03 -14.37 -3.30
C SER A 115 -35.05 -13.44 -2.63
N LEU A 116 -34.78 -12.14 -2.57
CA LEU A 116 -35.69 -11.15 -2.00
C LEU A 116 -37.03 -11.10 -2.76
N ARG A 117 -37.01 -11.15 -4.09
CA ARG A 117 -38.24 -11.23 -4.92
C ARG A 117 -39.08 -12.47 -4.62
N LEU A 118 -38.44 -13.57 -4.24
CA LEU A 118 -39.10 -14.82 -3.86
C LEU A 118 -39.53 -14.83 -2.38
N GLY A 119 -39.31 -13.73 -1.65
CA GLY A 119 -39.63 -13.63 -0.23
C GLY A 119 -38.67 -14.45 0.65
N ILE A 120 -37.45 -14.70 0.20
CA ILE A 120 -36.42 -15.47 0.91
C ILE A 120 -35.30 -14.52 1.34
N ASN A 121 -34.86 -14.64 2.59
CA ASN A 121 -33.72 -13.91 3.11
C ASN A 121 -32.44 -14.43 2.43
N PRO A 122 -31.71 -13.59 1.68
CA PRO A 122 -30.53 -14.03 0.94
C PRO A 122 -29.35 -14.46 1.82
N ALA A 123 -29.23 -13.92 3.04
CA ALA A 123 -28.14 -14.24 3.95
C ALA A 123 -28.42 -15.48 4.82
N ALA A 124 -29.69 -15.74 5.14
CA ALA A 124 -30.09 -16.78 6.10
C ALA A 124 -30.97 -17.90 5.49
N GLY A 125 -31.43 -17.77 4.24
CA GLY A 125 -32.25 -18.76 3.52
C GLY A 125 -33.69 -18.95 4.04
N GLY A 126 -34.09 -18.27 5.12
CA GLY A 126 -35.44 -18.32 5.68
C GLY A 126 -36.46 -17.46 4.92
N LYS A 127 -37.77 -17.74 5.05
CA LYS A 127 -38.81 -16.86 4.52
C LYS A 127 -38.74 -15.50 5.22
N LEU A 128 -38.82 -14.41 4.46
CA LEU A 128 -39.01 -13.07 4.99
C LEU A 128 -40.40 -13.05 5.64
N GLU A 129 -40.46 -12.93 6.97
CA GLU A 129 -41.72 -12.75 7.65
C GLU A 129 -42.35 -11.47 7.13
N LYS A 130 -43.54 -11.58 6.53
CA LYS A 130 -44.34 -10.41 6.19
C LYS A 130 -44.80 -9.82 7.51
N GLU A 131 -44.16 -8.75 7.97
CA GLU A 131 -44.78 -7.89 8.98
C GLU A 131 -46.12 -7.41 8.41
N ALA A 132 -47.18 -7.72 9.15
CA ALA A 132 -48.58 -7.42 8.83
C ALA A 132 -48.94 -5.99 9.23
#